data_AF-T1A3T1-F1
#
_entry.id   AF-T1A3T1-F1
#
_cell.length_a   1.000
_cell.length_b   1.000
_cell.length_c   1.000
_cell.angle_alpha   90.00
_cell.angle_beta   90.00
_cell.angle_gamma   90.00
#
_symmetry.space_group_name_H-M   'P 1'
#
loop_
_entity.id
_entity.type
_entity.pdbx_description
1 polymer ?
#
loop_
_entity_poly.entity_id
_entity_poly.type
_entity_poly.pdbx_seq_one_letter_code
_entity_poly.pdbx_strand_id
1 'polypeptide(L)'
;FYQHGTTLAMWIPPEDKDPTMLQYLTRKGVSVFGAVNIRTGEFVGMVSNVFNAITFGRFLTVLMKRGKGKKMQIILDNARYHHAKLILPWLEDHKNQ
;
A
#
# COMPACT_ATOMS: atom_id res chain seq x y z
N PHE A 1 -6.92 -8.68 -24.75
CA PHE A 1 -5.59 -9.30 -24.96
C PHE A 1 -5.26 -10.12 -23.73
N TYR A 2 -5.35 -11.45 -23.80
CA TYR A 2 -4.99 -12.34 -22.69
C TYR A 2 -3.57 -12.84 -22.91
N GLN A 3 -2.58 -12.24 -22.25
CA GLN A 3 -1.24 -12.81 -22.20
C GLN A 3 -1.28 -14.06 -21.31
N HIS A 4 -1.27 -15.23 -21.93
CA HIS A 4 -0.80 -16.45 -21.28
C HIS A 4 0.72 -16.32 -21.14
N GLY A 5 1.16 -15.69 -20.05
CA GLY A 5 2.57 -15.52 -19.73
C GLY A 5 3.00 -16.48 -18.64
N THR A 6 4.12 -17.15 -18.84
CA THR A 6 4.95 -17.75 -17.81
C THR A 6 5.82 -16.63 -17.24
N THR A 7 5.48 -16.08 -16.07
CA THR A 7 6.44 -15.23 -15.32
C THR A 7 6.91 -15.97 -14.09
N LEU A 8 7.65 -17.06 -14.32
CA LEU A 8 8.34 -17.79 -13.28
C LEU A 8 9.80 -17.93 -13.71
N ALA A 9 10.68 -17.13 -13.10
CA ALA A 9 12.11 -17.33 -13.20
C ALA A 9 12.50 -18.37 -12.15
N MET A 10 12.78 -19.59 -12.61
CA MET A 10 13.28 -20.68 -11.78
C MET A 10 14.62 -21.16 -12.36
N TRP A 11 15.49 -21.68 -11.51
CA TRP A 11 16.75 -22.24 -11.96
C TRP A 11 16.49 -23.63 -12.53
N ILE A 12 16.36 -23.71 -13.85
CA ILE A 12 16.18 -24.97 -14.59
C ILE A 12 17.51 -25.27 -15.28
N PRO A 13 18.02 -26.51 -15.16
CA PRO A 13 19.20 -26.93 -15.91
C PRO A 13 19.01 -26.69 -17.41
N PRO A 14 20.05 -26.26 -18.15
CA PRO A 14 19.93 -25.88 -19.56
C PRO A 14 19.48 -27.03 -20.49
N GLU A 15 19.65 -28.28 -20.06
CA GLU A 15 19.16 -29.48 -20.73
C GLU A 15 17.64 -29.68 -20.63
N ASP A 16 16.99 -29.04 -19.67
CA ASP A 16 15.56 -29.16 -19.41
C ASP A 16 14.78 -27.98 -20.02
N LYS A 17 13.61 -28.28 -20.57
CA LYS A 17 12.71 -27.25 -21.09
C LYS A 17 11.92 -26.62 -19.96
N ASP A 18 11.85 -25.28 -19.94
CA ASP A 18 11.02 -24.54 -19.00
C ASP A 18 9.56 -25.06 -18.96
N PRO A 19 8.98 -25.28 -17.76
CA PRO A 19 7.61 -25.72 -17.65
C PRO A 19 6.68 -24.61 -18.11
N THR A 20 5.77 -24.94 -19.03
CA THR A 20 4.68 -24.05 -19.40
C THR A 20 3.64 -24.03 -18.28
N MET A 21 3.70 -23.02 -17.42
CA MET A 21 2.71 -22.80 -16.36
C MET A 21 1.60 -21.88 -16.85
N LEU A 22 0.35 -22.39 -16.82
CA LEU A 22 -0.84 -21.57 -17.06
C LEU A 22 -1.13 -20.71 -15.82
N GLN A 23 -0.83 -19.41 -15.87
CA GLN A 23 -1.29 -18.48 -14.86
C GLN A 23 -2.79 -18.21 -15.02
N TYR A 24 -3.59 -18.67 -14.07
CA TYR A 24 -4.97 -18.21 -13.93
C TYR A 24 -4.98 -16.70 -13.66
N LEU A 25 -5.69 -15.92 -14.48
CA LEU A 25 -5.81 -14.46 -14.39
C LEU A 25 -6.59 -13.96 -13.16
N THR A 26 -6.84 -14.82 -12.18
CA THR A 26 -7.40 -14.41 -10.90
C THR A 26 -6.30 -13.83 -10.03
N ARG A 27 -6.15 -12.50 -10.04
CA ARG A 27 -5.38 -11.80 -9.01
C ARG A 27 -6.11 -11.97 -7.67
N LYS A 28 -5.71 -12.98 -6.88
CA LYS A 28 -6.02 -13.03 -5.45
C LYS A 28 -5.00 -12.14 -4.75
N GLY A 29 -5.46 -11.01 -4.22
CA GLY A 29 -4.61 -10.05 -3.53
C GLY A 29 -5.34 -9.45 -2.34
N VAL A 30 -4.60 -9.14 -1.29
CA VAL A 30 -5.08 -8.33 -0.17
C VAL A 30 -4.46 -6.96 -0.32
N SER A 31 -5.30 -5.92 -0.30
CA SER A 31 -4.84 -4.55 -0.43
C SER A 31 -4.71 -3.91 0.95
N VAL A 32 -3.59 -3.22 1.18
CA VAL A 32 -3.20 -2.69 2.49
C VAL A 32 -2.75 -1.25 2.36
N PHE A 33 -3.24 -0.37 3.25
CA PHE A 33 -2.56 0.88 3.56
C PHE A 33 -1.40 0.59 4.49
N GLY A 34 -0.20 1.00 4.11
CA GLY A 34 1.03 0.73 4.85
C GLY A 34 1.81 2.01 5.12
N ALA A 35 2.42 2.10 6.30
CA ALA A 35 3.42 3.10 6.61
C ALA A 35 4.57 2.44 7.36
N VAL A 36 5.79 2.90 7.08
CA VAL A 36 7.00 2.44 7.76
C VAL A 36 7.67 3.64 8.41
N ASN A 37 8.03 3.49 9.68
CA ASN A 37 8.90 4.45 10.35
C ASN A 37 10.33 4.28 9.82
N ILE A 38 10.84 5.27 9.09
CA ILE A 38 12.16 5.20 8.45
C ILE A 38 13.29 4.98 9.47
N ARG A 39 13.17 5.50 10.69
CA ARG A 39 14.22 5.39 11.71
C ARG A 39 14.23 4.04 12.41
N THR A 40 13.05 3.49 12.72
CA THR A 40 12.93 2.27 13.54
C THR A 40 12.59 1.02 12.74
N GLY A 41 12.17 1.16 11.49
CA GLY A 41 11.64 0.08 10.67
C GLY A 41 10.25 -0.40 11.10
N GLU A 42 9.59 0.25 12.06
CA GLU A 42 8.25 -0.16 12.52
C GLU A 42 7.23 -0.02 11.39
N PHE A 43 6.49 -1.09 11.11
CA PHE A 43 5.43 -1.12 10.12
C PHE A 43 4.04 -1.02 10.75
N VAL A 44 3.18 -0.21 10.12
CA VAL A 44 1.76 -0.09 10.44
C VAL A 44 0.96 -0.40 9.19
N GLY A 45 0.16 -1.46 9.23
CA GLY A 45 -0.71 -1.88 8.13
C GLY A 45 -2.19 -1.80 8.49
N MET A 46 -3.02 -1.42 7.52
CA MET A 46 -4.48 -1.51 7.60
C MET A 46 -5.04 -2.09 6.30
N VAL A 47 -5.64 -3.28 6.38
CA VAL A 47 -6.30 -3.92 5.24
C VAL A 47 -7.54 -3.10 4.84
N SER A 48 -7.72 -2.88 3.55
CA SER A 48 -8.91 -2.23 3.02
C SER A 48 -9.25 -2.77 1.64
N ASN A 49 -10.54 -2.98 1.40
CA ASN A 49 -11.03 -3.37 0.07
C ASN A 49 -11.17 -2.16 -0.88
N VAL A 50 -11.10 -0.93 -0.35
CA VAL A 50 -11.30 0.31 -1.10
C VAL A 50 -10.20 1.31 -0.75
N PHE A 51 -9.71 2.03 -1.77
CA PHE A 51 -8.68 3.06 -1.64
C PHE A 51 -9.26 4.41 -2.07
N ASN A 52 -9.75 5.16 -1.11
CA ASN A 52 -10.26 6.51 -1.32
C ASN A 52 -9.92 7.42 -0.13
N ALA A 53 -10.35 8.68 -0.20
CA ALA A 53 -10.07 9.68 0.83
C ALA A 53 -10.61 9.29 2.22
N ILE A 54 -11.75 8.59 2.29
CA ILE A 54 -12.37 8.17 3.55
C ILE A 54 -11.54 7.06 4.19
N THR A 55 -11.21 6.01 3.44
CA THR A 55 -10.39 4.91 3.97
C THR A 55 -8.97 5.38 4.29
N PHE A 56 -8.43 6.32 3.52
CA PHE A 56 -7.14 6.94 3.81
C PHE A 56 -7.19 7.77 5.12
N GLY A 57 -8.23 8.58 5.35
CA GLY A 57 -8.39 9.31 6.62
C GLY A 57 -8.51 8.39 7.84
N ARG A 58 -9.19 7.23 7.68
CA ARG A 58 -9.22 6.20 8.73
C ARG A 58 -7.82 5.66 9.02
N PHE A 59 -7.01 5.43 7.98
CA PHE A 59 -5.63 4.99 8.15
C PHE A 59 -4.78 6.05 8.88
N LEU A 60 -4.90 7.33 8.51
CA LEU A 60 -4.19 8.41 9.19
C LEU A 60 -4.55 8.48 10.69
N THR A 61 -5.82 8.25 11.04
CA THR A 61 -6.26 8.17 12.44
C THR A 61 -5.56 7.03 13.20
N VAL A 62 -5.33 5.89 12.55
CA VAL A 62 -4.55 4.78 13.13
C VAL A 62 -3.10 5.18 13.35
N LEU A 63 -2.48 5.89 12.40
CA LEU A 63 -1.10 6.38 12.52
C LEU A 63 -0.96 7.39 13.67
N MET A 64 -1.86 8.36 13.77
CA MET A 64 -1.82 9.37 14.83
C MET A 64 -1.91 8.77 16.24
N LYS A 65 -2.72 7.71 16.40
CA LYS A 65 -2.80 6.99 17.69
C LYS A 65 -1.46 6.34 18.08
N ARG A 66 -0.69 5.83 17.11
CA ARG A 66 0.64 5.24 17.38
C ARG A 66 1.72 6.28 17.60
N GLY A 67 1.62 7.43 16.92
CA GLY A 67 2.54 8.55 17.04
C GLY A 67 2.22 9.53 18.17
N LYS A 68 1.31 9.20 19.10
CA LYS A 68 0.77 10.15 20.08
C LYS A 68 1.89 10.89 20.84
N GLY A 69 1.80 12.23 20.86
CA GLY A 69 2.76 13.10 21.55
C GLY A 69 4.08 13.34 20.81
N LYS A 70 4.18 12.91 19.55
CA LYS A 70 5.35 13.13 18.69
C LYS A 70 4.89 13.76 17.39
N LYS A 71 5.63 14.78 16.94
CA LYS A 71 5.46 15.35 15.59
C LYS A 71 5.81 14.29 14.54
N MET A 72 4.88 13.99 13.66
CA MET A 72 5.04 12.99 12.60
C MET A 72 5.11 13.67 11.24
N GLN A 73 6.17 13.39 10.48
CA GLN A 73 6.25 13.76 9.06
C GLN A 73 5.85 12.53 8.24
N ILE A 74 4.80 12.69 7.42
CA ILE A 74 4.29 11.64 6.56
C ILE A 74 4.68 11.96 5.11
N ILE A 75 5.40 11.04 4.47
CA ILE A 75 5.76 11.12 3.05
C ILE A 75 4.79 10.23 2.29
N LEU A 76 4.09 10.79 1.32
CA LEU A 76 3.08 10.12 0.50
C LEU A 76 3.48 10.17 -0.98
N ASP A 77 2.97 9.24 -1.76
CA ASP A 77 3.01 9.36 -3.22
C ASP A 77 2.00 10.42 -3.72
N ASN A 78 1.90 10.58 -5.04
CA ASN A 78 1.00 11.56 -5.63
C ASN A 78 -0.42 11.00 -5.92
N ALA A 79 -0.90 10.00 -5.19
CA ALA A 79 -2.23 9.44 -5.45
C ALA A 79 -3.33 10.50 -5.25
N ARG A 80 -4.27 10.55 -6.19
CA ARG A 80 -5.32 11.60 -6.25
C ARG A 80 -6.15 11.71 -4.97
N TYR A 81 -6.38 10.61 -4.28
CA TYR A 81 -7.20 10.61 -3.07
C TYR A 81 -6.48 11.18 -1.83
N HIS A 82 -5.16 11.36 -1.86
CA HIS A 82 -4.42 12.10 -0.83
C HIS A 82 -4.73 13.61 -0.87
N HIS A 83 -5.08 14.12 -2.06
CA HIS A 83 -5.38 15.53 -2.30
C HIS A 83 -6.89 15.84 -2.34
N ALA A 84 -7.73 14.84 -2.03
CA ALA A 84 -9.17 15.01 -2.12
C ALA A 84 -9.64 16.10 -1.13
N LYS A 85 -10.51 17.01 -1.57
CA LYS A 85 -11.05 18.09 -0.72
C LYS A 85 -11.65 17.58 0.61
N LEU A 86 -12.17 16.36 0.60
CA LEU A 86 -12.73 15.70 1.77
C LEU A 86 -11.72 15.50 2.91
N ILE A 87 -10.43 15.36 2.61
CA ILE A 87 -9.40 15.14 3.64
C ILE A 87 -8.74 16.41 4.13
N LEU A 88 -8.89 17.52 3.40
CA LEU A 88 -8.28 18.81 3.78
C LEU A 88 -8.68 19.28 5.18
N PRO A 89 -9.97 19.22 5.61
CA PRO A 89 -10.33 19.62 6.97
C PRO A 89 -9.58 18.79 8.04
N TRP A 90 -9.41 17.49 7.79
CA TRP A 90 -8.68 16.61 8.70
C TRP A 90 -7.19 16.98 8.77
N LEU A 91 -6.56 17.24 7.61
CA LEU A 91 -5.15 17.61 7.54
C LEU A 91 -4.88 18.97 8.21
N GLU A 92 -5.78 19.95 8.04
CA GLU A 92 -5.63 21.26 8.67
C GLU A 92 -5.79 21.19 10.20
N ASP A 93 -6.74 20.38 10.71
CA ASP A 93 -6.92 20.13 12.16
C ASP A 93 -5.66 19.51 12.81
N HIS A 94 -4.89 18.73 12.05
CA HIS A 94 -3.71 18.00 12.53
C HIS A 94 -2.38 18.61 12.09
N LYS A 95 -2.37 19.78 11.45
CA LYS A 95 -1.18 20.38 10.81
C LYS A 95 -0.04 20.73 11.78
N ASN A 96 -0.40 21.03 13.03
CA ASN A 96 0.52 21.51 14.07
C ASN A 96 0.79 20.49 15.18
N GLN A 97 0.30 19.25 15.02
CA GLN A 97 0.57 18.14 15.95
C GLN A 97 1.86 17.41 15.55
#